data_AF-A0A2U8HIF8-F1
#
_entry.id   AF-A0A2U8HIF8-F1
#
_cell.length_a   1.000
_cell.length_b   1.000
_cell.length_c   1.000
_cell.angle_alpha   90.00
_cell.angle_beta   90.00
_cell.angle_gamma   90.00
#
_symmetry.space_group_name_H-M   'P 1'
#
loop_
_entity.id
_entity.type
_entity.pdbx_description
1 polymer ?
#
loop_
_entity_poly.entity_id
_entity_poly.type
_entity_poly.pdbx_seq_one_letter_code
_entity_poly.pdbx_strand_id
1 'polypeptide(L)'
;MDDVDIRFFLAFLAPTLGFLVWFVKRLIDDEREERRRKKQQDSLVRALFAEIDFNTRDMERFLKRSPSEADLLKRFREDRALIPHITDARHTEIYRTRISEVHNIADGALHQTVNFYGLLEKIRVQIEGVQQASYLTLSPESRVKVIALIIESASDAAACGQELLGSLAHDHRALGLERFRFDDSRSLAELSAQRIALEGKIDALKRGRQPS
;
A
#
# COMPACT_ATOMS: atom_id res chain seq x y z
N MET A 1 29.90 66.84 -0.20
CA MET A 1 29.27 65.54 -0.53
C MET A 1 27.95 65.92 -1.12
N ASP A 2 27.93 66.05 -2.44
CA ASP A 2 26.90 66.80 -3.14
C ASP A 2 25.61 65.98 -3.26
N ASP A 3 24.46 66.64 -3.38
CA ASP A 3 23.12 66.01 -3.47
C ASP A 3 23.04 64.94 -4.59
N VAL A 4 23.94 65.02 -5.58
CA VAL A 4 24.11 64.05 -6.66
C VAL A 4 24.73 62.73 -6.16
N ASP A 5 25.75 62.78 -5.30
CA ASP A 5 26.41 61.57 -4.74
C ASP A 5 25.45 60.75 -3.87
N ILE A 6 24.61 61.43 -3.09
CA ILE A 6 23.63 60.78 -2.20
C ILE A 6 22.55 60.06 -3.03
N ARG A 7 22.08 60.68 -4.12
CA ARG A 7 21.09 60.07 -5.03
C ARG A 7 21.67 58.88 -5.79
N PHE A 8 22.92 58.95 -6.25
CA PHE A 8 23.60 57.80 -6.86
C PHE A 8 23.80 56.67 -5.85
N PHE A 9 24.21 56.98 -4.61
CA PHE A 9 24.39 55.98 -3.56
C PHE A 9 23.06 55.28 -3.23
N LEU A 10 21.97 56.03 -3.05
CA LEU A 10 20.61 55.49 -2.84
C LEU A 10 20.11 54.65 -4.01
N ALA A 11 20.40 55.06 -5.25
CA ALA A 11 20.03 54.33 -6.46
C ALA A 11 20.73 52.97 -6.59
N PHE A 12 21.92 52.80 -6.00
CA PHE A 12 22.61 51.51 -5.92
C PHE A 12 22.25 50.71 -4.66
N LEU A 13 21.96 51.39 -3.54
CA LEU A 13 21.65 50.76 -2.26
C LEU A 13 20.31 50.03 -2.28
N ALA A 14 19.27 50.63 -2.87
CA ALA A 14 17.94 50.02 -2.91
C ALA A 14 17.89 48.72 -3.75
N PRO A 15 18.46 48.63 -4.97
CA PRO A 15 18.50 47.39 -5.74
C PRO A 15 19.38 46.31 -5.10
N THR A 16 20.49 46.68 -4.45
CA THR A 16 21.38 45.71 -3.79
C THR A 16 20.75 45.12 -2.54
N LEU A 17 20.06 45.93 -1.72
CA LEU A 17 19.23 45.42 -0.61
C LEU A 17 18.08 44.55 -1.12
N GLY A 18 17.41 44.97 -2.19
CA GLY A 18 16.35 44.17 -2.83
C GLY A 18 16.86 42.81 -3.30
N PHE A 19 18.03 42.79 -3.96
CA PHE A 19 18.69 41.56 -4.39
C PHE A 19 19.13 40.69 -3.22
N LEU A 20 19.69 41.26 -2.16
CA LEU A 20 20.10 40.53 -0.96
C LEU A 20 18.90 39.88 -0.26
N VAL A 21 17.80 40.62 -0.10
CA VAL A 21 16.55 40.09 0.48
C VAL A 21 15.97 38.97 -0.39
N TRP A 22 15.96 39.16 -1.72
CA TRP A 22 15.51 38.13 -2.65
C TRP A 22 16.40 36.88 -2.60
N PHE A 23 17.72 37.06 -2.55
CA PHE A 23 18.70 35.97 -2.49
C PHE A 23 18.56 35.16 -1.19
N VAL A 24 18.45 35.84 -0.04
CA VAL A 24 18.21 35.18 1.25
C VAL A 24 16.86 34.46 1.25
N LYS A 25 15.81 35.08 0.72
CA LYS A 25 14.50 34.41 0.57
C LYS A 25 14.62 33.17 -0.32
N ARG A 26 15.34 33.25 -1.43
CA ARG A 26 15.54 32.14 -2.36
C ARG A 26 16.22 30.95 -1.68
N LEU A 27 17.27 31.19 -0.90
CA LEU A 27 17.95 30.15 -0.12
C LEU A 27 17.00 29.48 0.90
N ILE A 28 16.20 30.27 1.62
CA ILE A 28 15.22 29.75 2.58
C ILE A 28 14.14 28.94 1.87
N ASP A 29 13.65 29.42 0.72
CA ASP A 29 12.61 28.74 -0.06
C ASP A 29 13.14 27.42 -0.63
N ASP A 30 14.38 27.39 -1.13
CA ASP A 30 15.02 26.17 -1.64
C ASP A 30 15.20 25.12 -0.53
N GLU A 31 15.68 25.50 0.67
CA GLU A 31 15.76 24.57 1.81
C GLU A 31 14.38 24.04 2.23
N ARG A 32 13.36 24.90 2.21
CA ARG A 32 11.99 24.50 2.54
C ARG A 32 11.43 23.53 1.51
N GLU A 33 11.70 23.75 0.24
CA GLU A 33 11.30 22.83 -0.83
C GLU A 33 11.96 21.47 -0.67
N GLU A 34 13.27 21.42 -0.39
CA GLU A 34 13.98 20.16 -0.21
C GLU A 34 13.42 19.36 0.98
N ARG A 35 13.17 20.03 2.12
CA ARG A 35 12.53 19.40 3.27
C ARG A 35 11.13 18.89 2.96
N ARG A 36 10.35 19.63 2.15
CA ARG A 36 9.01 19.21 1.72
C ARG A 36 9.07 17.98 0.83
N ARG A 37 9.99 17.96 -0.15
CA ARG A 37 10.21 16.82 -1.05
C ARG A 37 10.58 15.57 -0.26
N LYS A 38 11.51 15.68 0.69
CA LYS A 38 11.90 14.56 1.55
C LYS A 38 10.73 14.01 2.37
N LYS A 39 9.93 14.90 2.99
CA LYS A 39 8.71 14.47 3.73
C LYS A 39 7.68 13.78 2.83
N GLN A 40 7.51 14.25 1.61
CA GLN A 40 6.59 13.64 0.64
C GLN A 40 7.08 12.25 0.24
N GLN A 41 8.38 12.10 -0.05
CA GLN A 41 9.00 10.80 -0.32
C GLN A 41 8.82 9.84 0.86
N ASP A 42 9.15 10.26 2.08
CA ASP A 42 9.00 9.44 3.29
C ASP A 42 7.53 9.01 3.52
N SER A 43 6.58 9.93 3.26
CA SER A 43 5.15 9.62 3.35
C SER A 43 4.71 8.62 2.29
N LEU A 44 5.22 8.74 1.07
CA LEU A 44 4.90 7.83 -0.03
C LEU A 44 5.49 6.44 0.23
N VAL A 45 6.72 6.35 0.71
CA VAL A 45 7.34 5.07 1.14
C VAL A 45 6.48 4.37 2.17
N ARG A 46 6.05 5.09 3.23
CA ARG A 46 5.19 4.51 4.28
C ARG A 46 3.86 4.02 3.73
N ALA A 47 3.24 4.80 2.83
CA ALA A 47 1.97 4.45 2.22
C ALA A 47 2.09 3.21 1.32
N LEU A 48 3.12 3.16 0.46
CA LEU A 48 3.41 2.01 -0.38
C LEU A 48 3.74 0.77 0.45
N PHE A 49 4.56 0.91 1.49
CA PHE A 49 4.88 -0.18 2.40
C PHE A 49 3.62 -0.76 3.05
N ALA A 50 2.72 0.10 3.53
CA ALA A 50 1.45 -0.35 4.12
C ALA A 50 0.53 -1.03 3.09
N GLU A 51 0.45 -0.51 1.86
CA GLU A 51 -0.32 -1.13 0.77
C GLU A 51 0.26 -2.50 0.40
N ILE A 52 1.59 -2.61 0.24
CA ILE A 52 2.25 -3.88 -0.07
C ILE A 52 2.01 -4.87 1.06
N ASP A 53 2.24 -4.50 2.32
CA ASP A 53 2.03 -5.39 3.47
C ASP A 53 0.58 -5.87 3.57
N PHE A 54 -0.40 -5.00 3.31
CA PHE A 54 -1.80 -5.38 3.27
C PHE A 54 -2.07 -6.49 2.24
N ASN A 55 -1.65 -6.29 0.99
CA ASN A 55 -1.88 -7.25 -0.08
C ASN A 55 -1.07 -8.54 0.14
N THR A 56 0.18 -8.45 0.58
CA THR A 56 1.02 -9.61 0.87
C THR A 56 0.39 -10.49 1.95
N ARG A 57 -0.12 -9.89 3.02
CA ARG A 57 -0.81 -10.63 4.09
C ARG A 57 -2.12 -11.26 3.63
N ASP A 58 -2.84 -10.58 2.74
CA ASP A 58 -4.06 -11.15 2.17
C ASP A 58 -3.74 -12.41 1.36
N MET A 59 -2.66 -12.40 0.57
CA MET A 59 -2.17 -13.58 -0.14
C MET A 59 -1.72 -14.68 0.81
N GLU A 60 -0.98 -14.36 1.87
CA GLU A 60 -0.59 -15.32 2.92
C GLU A 60 -1.83 -16.00 3.54
N ARG A 61 -2.89 -15.22 3.81
CA ARG A 61 -4.14 -15.74 4.35
C ARG A 61 -4.89 -16.61 3.34
N PHE A 62 -4.94 -16.19 2.07
CA PHE A 62 -5.53 -16.97 0.99
C PHE A 62 -4.84 -18.33 0.89
N LEU A 63 -3.51 -18.37 0.80
CA LEU A 63 -2.72 -19.60 0.73
C LEU A 63 -2.96 -20.53 1.92
N LYS A 64 -3.01 -19.98 3.15
CA LYS A 64 -3.28 -20.76 4.37
C LYS A 64 -4.67 -21.41 4.38
N ARG A 65 -5.65 -20.81 3.70
CA ARG A 65 -7.05 -21.28 3.67
C ARG A 65 -7.40 -22.03 2.40
N SER A 66 -6.52 -22.05 1.40
CA SER A 66 -6.76 -22.72 0.14
C SER A 66 -6.90 -24.24 0.33
N PRO A 67 -7.92 -24.87 -0.27
CA PRO A 67 -8.12 -26.31 -0.17
C PRO A 67 -7.03 -27.08 -0.95
N SER A 68 -6.85 -28.35 -0.60
CA SER A 68 -5.95 -29.23 -1.36
C SER A 68 -6.49 -29.53 -2.76
N GLU A 69 -5.62 -29.88 -3.71
CA GLU A 69 -6.04 -30.29 -5.05
C GLU A 69 -6.97 -31.52 -5.02
N ALA A 70 -6.74 -32.44 -4.07
CA ALA A 70 -7.57 -33.62 -3.90
C ALA A 70 -9.00 -33.26 -3.48
N ASP A 71 -9.15 -32.30 -2.55
CA ASP A 71 -10.45 -31.81 -2.10
C ASP A 71 -11.18 -31.07 -3.22
N LEU A 72 -10.46 -30.22 -3.97
CA LEU A 72 -10.99 -29.52 -5.14
C LEU A 72 -11.50 -30.51 -6.20
N LEU A 73 -10.69 -31.52 -6.54
CA LEU A 73 -11.04 -32.53 -7.54
C LEU A 73 -12.28 -33.33 -7.12
N LYS A 74 -12.34 -33.76 -5.86
CA LYS A 74 -13.51 -34.42 -5.29
C LYS A 74 -14.75 -33.54 -5.46
N ARG A 75 -14.66 -32.27 -5.08
CA ARG A 75 -15.80 -31.34 -5.11
C ARG A 75 -16.29 -31.06 -6.54
N PHE A 76 -15.38 -30.88 -7.51
CA PHE A 76 -15.76 -30.67 -8.92
C PHE A 76 -16.34 -31.92 -9.59
N ARG A 77 -16.02 -33.12 -9.10
CA ARG A 77 -16.64 -34.36 -9.57
C ARG A 77 -18.05 -34.55 -9.01
N GLU A 78 -18.26 -34.16 -7.75
CA GLU A 78 -19.57 -34.19 -7.09
C GLU A 78 -20.55 -33.16 -7.69
N ASP A 79 -20.07 -31.94 -7.97
CA ASP A 79 -20.88 -30.86 -8.51
C ASP A 79 -20.21 -30.24 -9.74
N ARG A 80 -20.74 -30.59 -10.92
CA ARG A 80 -20.25 -30.06 -12.20
C ARG A 80 -20.61 -28.59 -12.43
N ALA A 81 -21.60 -28.06 -11.73
CA ALA A 81 -22.01 -26.65 -11.81
C ALA A 81 -21.26 -25.76 -10.80
N LEU A 82 -20.44 -26.35 -9.93
CA LEU A 82 -19.70 -25.60 -8.92
C LEU A 82 -18.69 -24.64 -9.55
N ILE A 83 -18.82 -23.37 -9.17
CA ILE A 83 -17.83 -22.32 -9.40
C ILE A 83 -17.31 -21.89 -8.02
N PRO A 84 -16.00 -22.02 -7.75
CA PRO A 84 -15.42 -21.55 -6.49
C PRO A 84 -15.60 -20.04 -6.35
N HIS A 85 -16.07 -19.61 -5.18
CA HIS A 85 -16.07 -18.19 -4.87
C HIS A 85 -14.68 -17.76 -4.41
N ILE A 86 -14.02 -16.94 -5.22
CA ILE A 86 -12.74 -16.30 -4.89
C ILE A 86 -12.98 -14.80 -4.93
N THR A 87 -12.70 -14.12 -3.82
CA THR A 87 -12.90 -12.67 -3.68
C THR A 87 -11.62 -11.94 -4.10
N ASP A 88 -11.74 -10.94 -4.97
CA ASP A 88 -10.67 -9.96 -5.22
C ASP A 88 -10.85 -8.79 -4.24
N ALA A 89 -9.92 -8.68 -3.27
CA ALA A 89 -9.89 -7.63 -2.25
C ALA A 89 -8.61 -6.78 -2.31
N ARG A 90 -7.96 -6.74 -3.48
CA ARG A 90 -6.69 -6.03 -3.65
C ARG A 90 -6.81 -4.53 -3.39
N HIS A 91 -5.76 -3.97 -2.79
CA HIS A 91 -5.63 -2.53 -2.56
C HIS A 91 -4.47 -1.99 -3.40
N THR A 92 -4.76 -1.19 -4.43
CA THR A 92 -3.72 -0.69 -5.38
C THR A 92 -3.76 0.82 -5.57
N GLU A 93 -4.54 1.52 -4.74
CA GLU A 93 -4.84 2.94 -4.93
C GLU A 93 -3.61 3.82 -4.75
N ILE A 94 -2.74 3.52 -3.77
CA ILE A 94 -1.53 4.29 -3.52
C ILE A 94 -0.58 4.16 -4.70
N TYR A 95 -0.30 2.93 -5.13
CA TYR A 95 0.56 2.69 -6.28
C TYR A 95 0.00 3.33 -7.56
N ARG A 96 -1.29 3.14 -7.86
CA ARG A 96 -1.90 3.66 -9.09
C ARG A 96 -1.89 5.18 -9.14
N THR A 97 -2.22 5.85 -8.04
CA THR A 97 -2.29 7.32 -8.00
C THR A 97 -0.90 7.98 -7.98
N ARG A 98 0.13 7.24 -7.56
CA ARG A 98 1.50 7.76 -7.37
C ARG A 98 2.55 7.07 -8.23
N ILE A 99 2.16 6.34 -9.27
CA ILE A 99 3.09 5.57 -10.11
C ILE A 99 4.20 6.44 -10.71
N SER A 100 3.87 7.68 -11.08
CA SER A 100 4.82 8.67 -11.59
C SER A 100 5.84 9.12 -10.54
N GLU A 101 5.63 8.83 -9.26
CA GLU A 101 6.52 9.20 -8.16
C GLU A 101 7.35 8.00 -7.64
N VAL A 102 6.98 6.77 -8.01
CA VAL A 102 7.62 5.53 -7.53
C VAL A 102 9.10 5.43 -7.92
N HIS A 103 9.47 5.95 -9.10
CA HIS A 103 10.87 5.96 -9.55
C HIS A 103 11.78 6.79 -8.63
N ASN A 104 11.24 7.75 -7.87
CA ASN A 104 12.03 8.59 -6.97
C ASN A 104 12.37 7.91 -5.64
N ILE A 105 11.80 6.73 -5.37
CA ILE A 105 11.88 6.08 -4.06
C ILE A 105 12.89 4.95 -4.06
N ALA A 106 12.95 4.17 -5.14
CA ALA A 106 13.74 2.96 -5.14
C ALA A 106 14.19 2.57 -6.55
N ASP A 107 15.34 3.08 -6.99
CA ASP A 107 15.97 2.60 -8.23
C ASP A 107 16.23 1.08 -8.19
N GLY A 108 16.49 0.52 -7.00
CA GLY A 108 16.64 -0.93 -6.78
C GLY A 108 15.32 -1.69 -6.64
N ALA A 109 14.31 -1.12 -5.98
CA ALA A 109 13.04 -1.79 -5.71
C ALA A 109 11.95 -1.51 -6.76
N LEU A 110 12.20 -0.66 -7.76
CA LEU A 110 11.24 -0.36 -8.82
C LEU A 110 10.85 -1.62 -9.58
N HIS A 111 11.82 -2.47 -9.95
CA HIS A 111 11.55 -3.74 -10.62
C HIS A 111 10.68 -4.67 -9.76
N GLN A 112 11.02 -4.82 -8.47
CA GLN A 112 10.26 -5.63 -7.52
C GLN A 112 8.84 -5.06 -7.31
N THR A 113 8.69 -3.74 -7.25
CA THR A 113 7.40 -3.06 -7.11
C THR A 113 6.52 -3.32 -8.33
N VAL A 114 7.04 -3.10 -9.54
CA VAL A 114 6.32 -3.36 -10.78
C VAL A 114 5.94 -4.84 -10.90
N ASN A 115 6.87 -5.75 -10.55
CA ASN A 115 6.60 -7.18 -10.56
C ASN A 115 5.48 -7.56 -9.58
N PHE A 116 5.52 -7.05 -8.35
CA PHE A 116 4.50 -7.29 -7.34
C PHE A 116 3.10 -6.86 -7.82
N TYR A 117 2.94 -5.62 -8.30
CA TYR A 117 1.65 -5.16 -8.81
C TYR A 117 1.23 -5.86 -10.10
N GLY A 118 2.19 -6.28 -10.93
CA GLY A 118 1.93 -7.12 -12.11
C GLY A 118 1.37 -8.50 -11.73
N LEU A 119 1.89 -9.11 -10.66
CA LEU A 119 1.36 -10.37 -10.11
C LEU A 119 -0.06 -10.20 -9.56
N LEU A 120 -0.34 -9.10 -8.86
CA LEU A 120 -1.71 -8.80 -8.38
C LEU A 120 -2.69 -8.63 -9.55
N GLU A 121 -2.26 -8.01 -10.65
CA GLU A 121 -3.06 -7.88 -11.85
C GLU A 121 -3.29 -9.22 -12.55
N LYS A 122 -2.25 -10.06 -12.65
CA LYS A 122 -2.34 -11.43 -13.17
C LYS A 122 -3.36 -12.26 -12.37
N ILE A 123 -3.30 -12.20 -11.04
CA ILE A 123 -4.24 -12.91 -10.15
C ILE A 123 -5.68 -12.43 -10.40
N ARG A 124 -5.92 -11.12 -10.50
CA ARG A 124 -7.26 -10.62 -10.83
C ARG A 124 -7.79 -11.25 -12.12
N VAL A 125 -7.01 -11.19 -13.20
CA VAL A 125 -7.45 -11.69 -14.50
C VAL A 125 -7.76 -13.19 -14.45
N GLN A 126 -6.98 -13.96 -13.67
CA GLN A 126 -7.27 -15.37 -13.44
C GLN A 126 -8.57 -15.60 -12.65
N ILE A 127 -8.83 -14.81 -11.61
CA ILE A 127 -10.09 -14.87 -10.83
C ILE A 127 -11.29 -14.51 -11.72
N GLU A 128 -11.17 -13.47 -12.54
CA GLU A 128 -12.20 -13.09 -13.52
C GLU A 128 -12.45 -14.21 -14.53
N GLY A 129 -11.40 -14.91 -14.95
CA GLY A 129 -11.49 -16.07 -15.84
C GLY A 129 -12.30 -17.24 -15.25
N VAL A 130 -12.22 -17.47 -13.94
CA VAL A 130 -13.02 -18.49 -13.23
C VAL A 130 -14.51 -18.14 -13.22
N GLN A 131 -14.85 -16.85 -13.24
CA GLN A 131 -16.23 -16.38 -13.23
C GLN A 131 -16.90 -16.41 -14.61
N GLN A 132 -16.14 -16.68 -15.69
CA GLN A 132 -16.68 -16.76 -17.04
C GLN A 132 -17.47 -18.05 -17.27
N ALA A 133 -18.51 -18.00 -18.10
CA ALA A 133 -19.31 -19.17 -18.45
C ALA A 133 -18.48 -20.30 -19.12
N SER A 134 -17.39 -19.95 -19.80
CA SER A 134 -16.44 -20.90 -20.40
C SER A 134 -15.72 -21.76 -19.37
N TYR A 135 -15.60 -21.33 -18.11
CA TYR A 135 -14.99 -22.15 -17.05
C TYR A 135 -15.77 -23.46 -16.83
N LEU A 136 -17.09 -23.42 -16.96
CA LEU A 136 -17.94 -24.59 -16.78
C LEU A 136 -17.80 -25.63 -17.91
N THR A 137 -17.23 -25.27 -19.06
CA THR A 137 -17.00 -26.24 -20.15
C THR A 137 -15.74 -27.08 -19.94
N LEU A 138 -14.89 -26.70 -18.98
CA LEU A 138 -13.67 -27.42 -18.64
C LEU A 138 -13.97 -28.72 -17.87
N SER A 139 -13.12 -29.74 -18.08
CA SER A 139 -13.12 -30.95 -17.27
C SER A 139 -12.77 -30.65 -15.80
N PRO A 140 -13.22 -31.47 -14.83
CA PRO A 140 -12.84 -31.29 -13.42
C PRO A 140 -11.33 -31.14 -13.21
N GLU A 141 -10.52 -31.95 -13.89
CA GLU A 141 -9.06 -31.90 -13.82
C GLU A 141 -8.51 -30.56 -14.36
N SER A 142 -9.09 -30.04 -15.44
CA SER A 142 -8.70 -28.74 -16.00
C SER A 142 -9.10 -27.59 -15.08
N ARG A 143 -10.27 -27.69 -14.41
CA ARG A 143 -10.72 -26.72 -13.41
C ARG A 143 -9.79 -26.67 -12.21
N VAL A 144 -9.32 -27.82 -11.72
CA VAL A 144 -8.31 -27.88 -10.65
C VAL A 144 -7.04 -27.15 -11.06
N LYS A 145 -6.52 -27.38 -12.28
CA LYS A 145 -5.32 -26.69 -12.78
C LYS A 145 -5.46 -25.18 -12.82
N VAL A 146 -6.63 -24.66 -13.20
CA VAL A 146 -6.90 -23.22 -13.19
C VAL A 146 -6.83 -22.64 -11.77
N ILE A 147 -7.42 -23.33 -10.78
CA ILE A 147 -7.35 -22.90 -9.38
C ILE A 147 -5.93 -23.02 -8.83
N ALA A 148 -5.21 -24.10 -9.15
CA ALA A 148 -3.82 -24.29 -8.77
C ALA A 148 -2.92 -23.15 -9.30
N LEU A 149 -3.16 -22.68 -10.53
CA LEU A 149 -2.44 -21.55 -11.11
C LEU A 149 -2.69 -20.22 -10.34
N ILE A 150 -3.90 -20.02 -9.81
CA ILE A 150 -4.21 -18.87 -8.94
C ILE A 150 -3.44 -18.98 -7.63
N ILE A 151 -3.42 -20.18 -7.03
CA ILE A 151 -2.68 -20.46 -5.79
C ILE A 151 -1.18 -20.24 -5.99
N GLU A 152 -0.61 -20.73 -7.09
CA GLU A 152 0.79 -20.51 -7.46
C GLU A 152 1.09 -19.01 -7.63
N SER A 153 0.25 -18.30 -8.39
CA SER A 153 0.43 -16.85 -8.62
C SER A 153 0.32 -16.06 -7.31
N ALA A 154 -0.56 -16.46 -6.39
CA ALA A 154 -0.67 -15.88 -5.06
C ALA A 154 0.55 -16.18 -4.18
N SER A 155 1.14 -17.37 -4.30
CA SER A 155 2.40 -17.74 -3.64
C SER A 155 3.56 -16.88 -4.13
N ASP A 156 3.68 -16.70 -5.44
CA ASP A 156 4.70 -15.83 -6.05
C ASP A 156 4.51 -14.38 -5.60
N ALA A 157 3.27 -13.88 -5.59
CA ALA A 157 2.95 -12.54 -5.12
C ALA A 157 3.29 -12.35 -3.63
N ALA A 158 2.99 -13.35 -2.78
CA ALA A 158 3.33 -13.31 -1.37
C ALA A 158 4.85 -13.26 -1.15
N ALA A 159 5.60 -14.12 -1.84
CA ALA A 159 7.07 -14.16 -1.76
C ALA A 159 7.69 -12.84 -2.25
N CYS A 160 7.27 -12.34 -3.41
CA CYS A 160 7.72 -11.07 -3.96
C CYS A 160 7.40 -9.90 -3.02
N GLY A 161 6.21 -9.90 -2.42
CA GLY A 161 5.81 -8.91 -1.43
C GLY A 161 6.69 -8.93 -0.17
N GLN A 162 7.02 -10.12 0.36
CA GLN A 162 7.94 -10.24 1.49
C GLN A 162 9.32 -9.66 1.18
N GLU A 163 9.87 -10.01 0.02
CA GLU A 163 11.17 -9.54 -0.41
C GLU A 163 11.17 -8.01 -0.56
N LEU A 164 10.15 -7.47 -1.22
CA LEU A 164 9.98 -6.02 -1.42
C LEU A 164 9.85 -5.26 -0.09
N LEU A 165 9.06 -5.78 0.86
CA LEU A 165 8.96 -5.19 2.20
C LEU A 165 10.30 -5.22 2.94
N GLY A 166 11.06 -6.30 2.79
CA GLY A 166 12.42 -6.42 3.32
C GLY A 166 13.36 -5.37 2.74
N SER A 167 13.37 -5.21 1.41
CA SER A 167 14.16 -4.19 0.71
C SER A 167 13.77 -2.78 1.17
N LEU A 168 12.47 -2.45 1.20
CA LEU A 168 12.00 -1.13 1.61
C LEU A 168 12.35 -0.82 3.08
N ALA A 169 12.23 -1.79 3.98
CA ALA A 169 12.63 -1.62 5.38
C ALA A 169 14.16 -1.44 5.52
N HIS A 170 14.94 -2.11 4.68
CA HIS A 170 16.40 -2.00 4.66
C HIS A 170 16.89 -0.66 4.11
N ASP A 171 16.31 -0.20 3.01
CA ASP A 171 16.71 1.03 2.31
C ASP A 171 16.23 2.27 3.07
N HIS A 172 15.09 2.16 3.75
CA HIS A 172 14.48 3.25 4.52
C HIS A 172 14.47 3.00 6.04
N ARG A 173 15.58 2.46 6.60
CA ARG A 173 15.69 2.17 8.05
C ARG A 173 15.29 3.33 8.95
N ALA A 174 15.58 4.57 8.55
CA ALA A 174 15.23 5.77 9.32
C ALA A 174 13.72 5.96 9.51
N LEU A 175 12.88 5.31 8.69
CA LEU A 175 11.42 5.40 8.78
C LEU A 175 10.82 4.42 9.79
N GLY A 176 11.58 3.42 10.27
CA GLY A 176 11.09 2.42 11.21
C GLY A 176 9.93 1.60 10.65
N LEU A 177 10.05 1.17 9.39
CA LEU A 177 9.02 0.38 8.72
C LEU A 177 8.95 -1.02 9.33
N GLU A 178 7.79 -1.36 9.88
CA GLU A 178 7.52 -2.68 10.44
C GLU A 178 6.22 -3.23 9.86
N ARG A 179 6.23 -4.51 9.52
CA ARG A 179 5.03 -5.20 9.04
C ARG A 179 3.95 -5.18 10.11
N PHE A 180 2.70 -4.98 9.70
CA PHE A 180 1.59 -5.02 10.62
C PHE A 180 1.42 -6.43 11.17
N ARG A 181 1.46 -6.58 12.49
CA ARG A 181 1.20 -7.86 13.18
C ARG A 181 -0.29 -7.99 13.45
N PHE A 182 -0.97 -8.85 12.70
CA PHE A 182 -2.34 -9.23 13.01
C PHE A 182 -2.34 -10.44 13.94
N ASP A 183 -2.97 -10.28 15.10
CA ASP A 183 -3.15 -11.34 16.08
C ASP A 183 -4.32 -12.23 15.65
N ASP A 184 -4.03 -13.20 14.76
CA ASP A 184 -5.00 -14.17 14.22
C ASP A 184 -5.50 -15.15 15.31
N SER A 185 -4.99 -15.04 16.55
CA SER A 185 -5.39 -15.88 17.69
C SER A 185 -6.61 -15.37 18.44
N ARG A 186 -7.04 -14.12 18.20
CA ARG A 186 -8.22 -13.57 18.87
C ARG A 186 -9.49 -14.15 18.28
N SER A 187 -10.21 -14.90 19.09
CA SER A 187 -11.50 -15.48 18.69
C SER A 187 -12.51 -14.36 18.41
N LEU A 188 -13.47 -14.62 17.51
CA LEU A 188 -14.60 -13.72 17.28
C LEU A 188 -15.38 -13.40 18.57
N ALA A 189 -15.35 -14.32 19.55
CA ALA A 189 -15.94 -14.13 20.86
C ALA A 189 -15.17 -13.09 21.70
N GLU A 190 -13.84 -13.07 21.63
CA GLU A 190 -13.02 -12.06 22.31
C GLU A 190 -13.15 -10.68 21.68
N LEU A 191 -13.20 -10.62 20.34
CA LEU A 191 -13.41 -9.36 19.61
C LEU A 191 -14.81 -8.78 19.85
N SER A 192 -15.84 -9.64 19.94
CA SER A 192 -17.20 -9.19 20.26
C SER A 192 -17.32 -8.73 21.71
N ALA A 193 -16.72 -9.45 22.65
CA ALA A 193 -16.65 -9.03 24.05
C ALA A 193 -15.92 -7.70 24.22
N GLN A 194 -14.81 -7.50 23.48
CA GLN A 194 -14.06 -6.26 23.50
C GLN A 194 -14.85 -5.09 22.89
N ARG A 195 -15.60 -5.33 21.80
CA ARG A 195 -16.50 -4.33 21.20
C ARG A 195 -17.58 -3.90 22.20
N ILE A 196 -18.26 -4.84 22.86
CA ILE A 196 -19.31 -4.55 23.86
C ILE A 196 -18.73 -3.74 25.02
N ALA A 197 -17.53 -4.10 25.50
CA ALA A 197 -16.85 -3.36 26.56
C ALA A 197 -16.47 -1.92 26.13
N LEU A 198 -16.08 -1.72 24.87
CA LEU A 198 -15.78 -0.40 24.31
C LEU A 198 -17.04 0.45 24.14
N GLU A 199 -18.12 -0.13 23.63
CA GLU A 199 -19.42 0.55 23.49
C GLU A 199 -19.96 1.00 24.87
N GLY A 200 -19.86 0.15 25.89
CA GLY A 200 -20.21 0.51 27.26
C GLY A 200 -19.38 1.67 27.81
N LYS A 201 -18.07 1.70 27.52
CA LYS A 201 -17.19 2.82 27.92
C LYS A 201 -17.55 4.11 27.19
N ILE A 202 -17.87 4.04 25.90
CA ILE A 202 -18.30 5.20 25.09
C ILE A 202 -19.61 5.77 25.64
N ASP A 203 -20.57 4.91 26.00
CA ASP A 203 -21.85 5.36 26.53
C ASP A 203 -21.75 5.91 27.95
N ALA A 204 -20.82 5.40 28.77
CA ALA A 204 -20.49 5.99 30.06
C ALA A 204 -19.87 7.39 29.91
N LEU A 205 -18.95 7.55 28.95
CA LEU A 205 -18.33 8.85 28.65
C LEU A 205 -19.32 9.88 28.08
N LYS A 206 -20.27 9.44 27.25
CA LYS A 206 -21.36 10.30 26.75
C LYS A 206 -22.28 10.77 27.87
N ARG A 207 -22.62 9.89 28.82
CA ARG A 207 -23.45 10.23 29.98
C ARG A 207 -22.73 11.14 30.98
N GLY A 208 -21.42 11.00 31.15
CA GLY A 208 -20.61 11.90 31.99
C GLY A 208 -20.31 13.27 31.36
N ARG A 209 -20.65 13.49 30.08
CA ARG A 209 -20.44 14.77 29.36
C ARG A 209 -21.69 15.63 29.22
N GLN A 210 -22.86 15.20 29.73
CA GLN A 210 -24.02 16.10 29.78
C GLN A 210 -23.76 17.17 30.84
N PRO A 211 -23.69 18.46 30.47
CA PRO A 211 -23.55 19.53 31.43
C PRO A 211 -24.86 19.63 32.22
N SER A 212 -24.74 19.54 33.55
CA SER A 212 -25.76 19.97 34.51
C SER A 212 -26.07 21.45 34.37
#